data_AF-G7UVP9-F1
#
_entry.id   AF-G7UVP9-F1
#
_cell.length_a   1.000
_cell.length_b   1.000
_cell.length_c   1.000
_cell.angle_alpha   90.00
_cell.angle_beta   90.00
_cell.angle_gamma   90.00
#
_symmetry.space_group_name_H-M   'P 1'
#
loop_
_entity.id
_entity.type
_entity.pdbx_description
1 polymer ?
#
loop_
_entity_poly.entity_id
_entity_poly.type
_entity_poly.pdbx_seq_one_letter_code
_entity_poly.pdbx_strand_id
1 'polypeptide(L)'
;MTPAIGHVAYRTEALPAPLPARLIAFYLPQFHPIAENDAWWGTGFTEWHNVANALPQFEGHWQPRIPADLGYYDLRQPEVMHRQARLAREYGIEGFCFYFYWFGGRTLLEKPLQQWLADSSLDLPLCLCWANERWARNWDGRAGVTLIDQQHSEQDDLSFIAHIAPYLRDPRYLRVEGKPMLLVYRPGLLPDAGASTRRWRLWCQENGIGDIHLAYVQGFERPDPRQIGFDAAIEFPPNLASPQNLTAQQRLINPDYSGSVLDWRELAHESAARPLPDYLLYPGVNPGWDNEPRRAGRGRTYLHASPRGYRDWLRATIHVRMSRIPNPQRMVFINAWNEWAEGAVLEPELRLGHAWLQATRDALREAVPATRSPHVVVHAWYLDAFDEIARALEASAIPWRVIVTTSPEREAVVRERLQSSRLSWELEVFENRGRDILPFLRVADRLLDAGVEVVLKLHTKRSTHREDGRLWLEELLSSLLDRNSERIALARFAQEPRLGLLAPDGHLLRVADYIGANTEALDFVCARTGVPSMLWRQGSFVSGSMFWVRLKALRPALDALWTADEFEQEHGQIDGTLAHAMERMVNTWVQYAGYHTRSMGELSGSPPERPSGDYRYAKRG
;
A
#
# COMPACT_ATOMS: atom_id res chain seq x y z
N MET A 1 -2.56 -19.73 1.78
CA MET A 1 -2.68 -18.51 0.95
C MET A 1 -1.28 -18.03 0.63
N THR A 2 -0.96 -17.82 -0.64
CA THR A 2 0.40 -17.45 -1.05
C THR A 2 0.68 -15.97 -0.83
N PRO A 3 1.86 -15.57 -0.31
CA PRO A 3 2.23 -14.16 -0.14
C PRO A 3 2.13 -13.37 -1.45
N ALA A 4 1.61 -12.15 -1.36
CA ALA A 4 1.53 -11.24 -2.50
C ALA A 4 2.89 -10.63 -2.86
N ILE A 5 3.00 -10.05 -4.06
CA ILE A 5 4.05 -9.08 -4.38
C ILE A 5 4.00 -7.95 -3.34
N GLY A 6 5.16 -7.53 -2.84
CA GLY A 6 5.28 -6.57 -1.75
C GLY A 6 5.13 -7.16 -0.35
N HIS A 7 4.95 -8.48 -0.19
CA HIS A 7 4.97 -9.10 1.15
C HIS A 7 6.32 -8.89 1.84
N VAL A 8 6.29 -8.47 3.11
CA VAL A 8 7.48 -8.27 3.94
C VAL A 8 7.40 -9.16 5.18
N ALA A 9 8.37 -10.06 5.34
CA ALA A 9 8.51 -10.82 6.58
C ALA A 9 8.95 -9.90 7.74
N TYR A 10 8.65 -10.29 8.98
CA TYR A 10 9.12 -9.58 10.16
C TYR A 10 10.65 -9.44 10.13
N ARG A 11 11.13 -8.22 10.40
CA ARG A 11 12.56 -7.95 10.58
C ARG A 11 12.79 -6.70 11.42
N THR A 12 13.83 -6.76 12.24
CA THR A 12 14.30 -5.62 13.03
C THR A 12 15.27 -4.79 12.20
N GLU A 13 15.05 -3.47 12.16
CA GLU A 13 15.95 -2.50 11.55
C GLU A 13 16.03 -1.25 12.43
N ALA A 14 17.14 -0.53 12.35
CA ALA A 14 17.29 0.74 13.06
C ALA A 14 16.44 1.86 12.42
N LEU A 15 15.80 2.67 13.28
CA LEU A 15 15.14 3.90 12.89
C LEU A 15 16.16 5.04 12.71
N PRO A 16 15.86 6.05 11.88
CA PRO A 16 16.66 7.26 11.83
C PRO A 16 16.66 7.97 13.20
N ALA A 17 17.80 8.54 13.58
CA ALA A 17 17.97 9.30 14.81
C ALA A 17 18.65 10.65 14.49
N PRO A 18 18.00 11.80 14.78
CA PRO A 18 16.64 11.93 15.31
C PRO A 18 15.56 11.49 14.30
N LEU A 19 14.36 11.17 14.78
CA LEU A 19 13.21 10.89 13.91
C LEU A 19 12.82 12.16 13.14
N PRO A 20 12.46 12.08 11.84
CA PRO A 20 12.08 13.24 11.03
C PRO A 20 10.73 13.88 11.43
N ALA A 21 9.87 13.11 12.10
CA ALA A 21 8.56 13.49 12.60
C ALA A 21 8.08 12.48 13.65
N ARG A 22 7.13 12.93 14.48
CA ARG A 22 6.38 12.16 15.48
C ARG A 22 5.17 11.51 14.80
N LEU A 23 5.06 10.18 14.80
CA LEU A 23 3.96 9.47 14.16
C LEU A 23 2.97 8.95 15.21
N ILE A 24 1.71 9.37 15.13
CA ILE A 24 0.65 8.99 16.07
C ILE A 24 -0.43 8.20 15.33
N ALA A 25 -0.70 6.96 15.73
CA ALA A 25 -1.72 6.14 15.08
C ALA A 25 -3.01 6.09 15.89
N PHE A 26 -4.17 6.27 15.24
CA PHE A 26 -5.47 6.04 15.89
C PHE A 26 -5.61 4.57 16.30
N TYR A 27 -6.21 4.32 17.46
CA TYR A 27 -6.29 3.00 18.06
C TYR A 27 -7.73 2.70 18.50
N LEU A 28 -8.29 1.60 17.98
CA LEU A 28 -9.62 1.13 18.27
C LEU A 28 -9.61 0.11 19.43
N PRO A 29 -10.31 0.36 20.55
CA PRO A 29 -10.36 -0.56 21.68
C PRO A 29 -11.37 -1.71 21.53
N GLN A 30 -12.15 -1.76 20.44
CA GLN A 30 -13.30 -2.66 20.24
C GLN A 30 -12.95 -4.11 19.83
N PHE A 31 -11.83 -4.64 20.32
CA PHE A 31 -11.42 -6.03 20.13
C PHE A 31 -11.54 -6.84 21.42
N HIS A 32 -12.63 -6.64 22.15
CA HIS A 32 -13.03 -7.45 23.29
C HIS A 32 -14.55 -7.35 23.49
N PRO A 33 -15.20 -8.40 24.02
CA PRO A 33 -16.63 -8.34 24.29
C PRO A 33 -16.92 -7.47 25.51
N ILE A 34 -18.05 -6.78 25.46
CA ILE A 34 -18.66 -6.06 26.58
C ILE A 34 -20.16 -6.40 26.62
N ALA A 35 -20.78 -6.29 27.80
CA ALA A 35 -22.17 -6.71 27.99
C ALA A 35 -23.15 -5.96 27.06
N GLU A 36 -22.88 -4.69 26.79
CA GLU A 36 -23.67 -3.84 25.91
C GLU A 36 -23.64 -4.34 24.46
N ASN A 37 -22.44 -4.57 23.93
CA ASN A 37 -22.24 -5.08 22.57
C ASN A 37 -22.85 -6.48 22.41
N ASP A 38 -22.71 -7.32 23.44
CA ASP A 38 -23.33 -8.65 23.45
C ASP A 38 -24.87 -8.57 23.36
N ALA A 39 -25.47 -7.64 24.10
CA ALA A 39 -26.91 -7.40 24.07
C ALA A 39 -27.37 -6.81 22.72
N TRP A 40 -26.54 -6.00 22.06
CA TRP A 40 -26.90 -5.32 20.83
C TRP A 40 -26.62 -6.14 19.56
N TRP A 41 -25.57 -6.97 19.55
CA TRP A 41 -25.08 -7.61 18.34
C TRP A 41 -24.91 -9.12 18.44
N GLY A 42 -25.13 -9.69 19.63
CA GLY A 42 -25.02 -11.12 19.91
C GLY A 42 -23.84 -11.44 20.81
N THR A 43 -23.97 -12.53 21.56
CA THR A 43 -22.99 -12.96 22.56
C THR A 43 -21.58 -13.09 21.98
N GLY A 44 -20.61 -12.45 22.63
CA GLY A 44 -19.20 -12.51 22.28
C GLY A 44 -18.77 -11.50 21.22
N PHE A 45 -19.63 -10.54 20.83
CA PHE A 45 -19.35 -9.65 19.71
C PHE A 45 -18.06 -8.85 19.90
N THR A 46 -17.27 -8.80 18.83
CA THR A 46 -16.13 -7.91 18.62
C THR A 46 -16.06 -7.53 17.15
N GLU A 47 -15.23 -6.56 16.80
CA GLU A 47 -14.99 -6.21 15.38
C GLU A 47 -14.49 -7.40 14.54
N TRP A 48 -13.91 -8.43 15.15
CA TRP A 48 -13.52 -9.66 14.44
C TRP A 48 -14.69 -10.39 13.80
N HIS A 49 -15.90 -10.26 14.35
CA HIS A 49 -17.10 -10.86 13.77
C HIS A 49 -17.40 -10.26 12.39
N ASN A 50 -17.28 -8.93 12.27
CA ASN A 50 -17.48 -8.23 11.01
C ASN A 50 -16.37 -8.58 10.02
N VAL A 51 -15.11 -8.54 10.47
CA VAL A 51 -13.93 -8.81 9.63
C VAL A 51 -13.95 -10.24 9.08
N ALA A 52 -14.22 -11.24 9.91
CA ALA A 52 -14.21 -12.64 9.49
C ALA A 52 -15.36 -13.01 8.54
N ASN A 53 -16.50 -12.30 8.62
CA ASN A 53 -17.67 -12.52 7.76
C ASN A 53 -17.65 -11.72 6.46
N ALA A 54 -16.70 -10.80 6.28
CA ALA A 54 -16.61 -9.99 5.07
C ALA A 54 -16.29 -10.86 3.84
N LEU A 55 -16.95 -10.56 2.72
CA LEU A 55 -16.78 -11.28 1.45
C LEU A 55 -16.44 -10.31 0.32
N PRO A 56 -15.68 -10.77 -0.71
CA PRO A 56 -15.46 -9.98 -1.92
C PRO A 56 -16.77 -9.64 -2.62
N GLN A 57 -16.96 -8.37 -2.97
CA GLN A 57 -18.15 -7.90 -3.68
C GLN A 57 -17.96 -7.82 -5.20
N PHE A 58 -16.72 -7.68 -5.65
CA PHE A 58 -16.33 -7.53 -7.06
C PHE A 58 -14.91 -8.09 -7.28
N GLU A 59 -14.54 -8.35 -8.54
CA GLU A 59 -13.23 -8.91 -8.88
C GLU A 59 -12.08 -8.01 -8.38
N GLY A 60 -11.13 -8.60 -7.65
CA GLY A 60 -10.03 -7.86 -7.03
C GLY A 60 -10.35 -7.20 -5.68
N HIS A 61 -11.60 -7.28 -5.20
CA HIS A 61 -11.95 -6.89 -3.84
C HIS A 61 -11.39 -7.89 -2.84
N TRP A 62 -10.48 -7.44 -1.97
CA TRP A 62 -9.82 -8.31 -1.02
C TRP A 62 -10.51 -8.34 0.36
N GLN A 63 -11.44 -9.27 0.51
CA GLN A 63 -12.06 -9.62 1.79
C GLN A 63 -12.20 -11.15 1.92
N PRO A 64 -12.19 -11.71 3.14
CA PRO A 64 -11.85 -11.04 4.39
C PRO A 64 -10.34 -10.74 4.47
N ARG A 65 -9.97 -9.66 5.14
CA ARG A 65 -8.57 -9.43 5.57
C ARG A 65 -8.27 -10.28 6.80
N ILE A 66 -7.17 -11.04 6.78
CA ILE A 66 -6.84 -12.01 7.83
C ILE A 66 -5.60 -11.54 8.60
N PRO A 67 -5.68 -11.33 9.93
CA PRO A 67 -4.52 -10.94 10.74
C PRO A 67 -3.43 -12.03 10.75
N ALA A 68 -2.17 -11.59 10.77
CA ALA A 68 -1.02 -12.50 10.87
C ALA A 68 -0.58 -12.68 12.33
N ASP A 69 0.52 -12.02 12.73
CA ASP A 69 1.24 -12.24 13.98
C ASP A 69 0.38 -12.23 15.25
N LEU A 70 -0.59 -11.32 15.32
CA LEU A 70 -1.41 -11.10 16.51
C LEU A 70 -2.69 -11.96 16.49
N GLY A 71 -3.05 -12.53 15.34
CA GLY A 71 -4.30 -13.28 15.16
C GLY A 71 -5.56 -12.47 15.49
N TYR A 72 -6.67 -13.18 15.67
CA TYR A 72 -7.94 -12.61 16.13
C TYR A 72 -7.88 -12.40 17.66
N TYR A 73 -7.09 -11.41 18.09
CA TYR A 73 -6.76 -11.18 19.51
C TYR A 73 -7.93 -10.67 20.36
N ASP A 74 -7.76 -10.71 21.69
CA ASP A 74 -8.68 -10.13 22.68
C ASP A 74 -7.94 -9.12 23.55
N LEU A 75 -8.35 -7.85 23.52
CA LEU A 75 -7.67 -6.76 24.25
C LEU A 75 -7.85 -6.81 25.77
N ARG A 76 -8.59 -7.78 26.32
CA ARG A 76 -8.54 -8.08 27.76
C ARG A 76 -7.22 -8.72 28.16
N GLN A 77 -6.47 -9.28 27.21
CA GLN A 77 -5.18 -9.92 27.40
C GLN A 77 -4.05 -8.89 27.25
N PRO A 78 -3.35 -8.50 28.34
CA PRO A 78 -2.37 -7.41 28.28
C PRO A 78 -1.19 -7.68 27.36
N GLU A 79 -0.81 -8.94 27.10
CA GLU A 79 0.33 -9.25 26.22
C GLU A 79 0.09 -8.80 24.78
N VAL A 80 -1.17 -8.70 24.35
CA VAL A 80 -1.53 -8.18 23.03
C VAL A 80 -1.07 -6.73 22.90
N MET A 81 -1.41 -5.88 23.87
CA MET A 81 -1.01 -4.48 23.88
C MET A 81 0.51 -4.31 24.00
N HIS A 82 1.19 -5.18 24.74
CA HIS A 82 2.66 -5.22 24.77
C HIS A 82 3.27 -5.50 23.40
N ARG A 83 2.74 -6.50 22.69
CA ARG A 83 3.21 -6.84 21.33
C ARG A 83 2.91 -5.72 20.34
N GLN A 84 1.75 -5.09 20.43
CA GLN A 84 1.38 -3.93 19.61
C GLN A 84 2.29 -2.73 19.88
N ALA A 85 2.52 -2.39 21.15
CA ALA A 85 3.41 -1.30 21.55
C ALA A 85 4.86 -1.52 21.08
N ARG A 86 5.34 -2.77 21.19
CA ARG A 86 6.65 -3.17 20.65
C ARG A 86 6.73 -2.98 19.14
N LEU A 87 5.76 -3.49 18.38
CA LEU A 87 5.72 -3.34 16.93
C LEU A 87 5.64 -1.86 16.51
N ALA A 88 4.77 -1.08 17.15
CA ALA A 88 4.65 0.36 16.93
C ALA A 88 6.01 1.06 17.05
N ARG A 89 6.72 0.81 18.17
CA ARG A 89 8.05 1.37 18.42
C ARG A 89 9.09 0.91 17.40
N GLU A 90 9.14 -0.38 17.07
CA GLU A 90 10.10 -0.94 16.10
C GLU A 90 9.93 -0.35 14.69
N TYR A 91 8.75 0.15 14.34
CA TYR A 91 8.44 0.73 13.02
C TYR A 91 8.25 2.25 13.03
N GLY A 92 8.56 2.89 14.16
CA GLY A 92 8.64 4.35 14.28
C GLY A 92 7.32 5.06 14.54
N ILE A 93 6.29 4.34 15.00
CA ILE A 93 5.12 4.94 15.63
C ILE A 93 5.50 5.36 17.05
N GLU A 94 5.35 6.64 17.36
CA GLU A 94 5.66 7.20 18.67
C GLU A 94 4.56 6.88 19.69
N GLY A 95 3.30 6.90 19.28
CA GLY A 95 2.20 6.72 20.23
C GLY A 95 0.87 6.39 19.59
N PHE A 96 -0.07 6.01 20.46
CA PHE A 96 -1.44 5.69 20.07
C PHE A 96 -2.44 6.76 20.51
N CYS A 97 -3.35 7.12 19.61
CA CYS A 97 -4.50 7.95 19.91
C CYS A 97 -5.71 7.05 20.11
N PHE A 98 -6.05 6.74 21.36
CA PHE A 98 -7.15 5.84 21.70
C PHE A 98 -8.48 6.53 21.48
N TYR A 99 -9.40 5.87 20.79
CA TYR A 99 -10.81 6.25 20.87
C TYR A 99 -11.32 6.05 22.29
N PHE A 100 -11.91 7.11 22.83
CA PHE A 100 -12.49 7.12 24.16
C PHE A 100 -14.00 7.35 24.06
N TYR A 101 -14.77 6.45 24.65
CA TYR A 101 -16.22 6.44 24.57
C TYR A 101 -16.82 6.73 25.94
N TRP A 102 -17.30 7.96 26.11
CA TRP A 102 -17.92 8.49 27.33
C TRP A 102 -19.29 9.05 26.99
N PHE A 103 -20.29 8.66 27.78
CA PHE A 103 -21.71 8.97 27.60
C PHE A 103 -22.36 9.49 28.88
N GLY A 104 -21.87 10.60 29.45
CA GLY A 104 -22.54 11.24 30.58
C GLY A 104 -22.47 10.47 31.89
N GLY A 105 -21.30 9.95 32.25
CA GLY A 105 -21.10 9.16 33.48
C GLY A 105 -20.89 7.67 33.22
N ARG A 106 -21.06 7.20 31.98
CA ARG A 106 -20.85 5.82 31.57
C ARG A 106 -19.77 5.74 30.51
N THR A 107 -18.79 4.86 30.71
CA THR A 107 -17.80 4.52 29.69
C THR A 107 -18.14 3.19 29.02
N LEU A 108 -17.76 3.07 27.76
CA LEU A 108 -17.76 1.82 27.01
C LEU A 108 -16.34 1.56 26.49
N LEU A 109 -15.95 0.29 26.41
CA LEU A 109 -14.65 -0.15 25.87
C LEU A 109 -13.40 0.41 26.61
N GLU A 110 -13.54 0.93 27.84
CA GLU A 110 -12.42 1.57 28.56
C GLU A 110 -11.38 0.59 29.11
N LYS A 111 -11.73 -0.70 29.21
CA LYS A 111 -10.91 -1.72 29.87
C LYS A 111 -9.46 -1.80 29.36
N PRO A 112 -9.17 -1.81 28.04
CA PRO A 112 -7.80 -1.81 27.54
C PRO A 112 -7.02 -0.57 27.97
N LEU A 113 -7.66 0.60 28.01
CA LEU A 113 -7.03 1.85 28.44
C LEU A 113 -6.73 1.83 29.96
N GLN A 114 -7.63 1.29 30.77
CA GLN A 114 -7.39 1.09 32.21
C GLN A 114 -6.21 0.13 32.46
N GLN A 115 -6.13 -0.95 31.69
CA GLN A 115 -5.01 -1.88 31.74
C GLN A 115 -3.69 -1.20 31.33
N TRP A 116 -3.72 -0.37 30.28
CA TRP A 116 -2.57 0.42 29.85
C TRP A 116 -2.07 1.39 30.93
N LEU A 117 -3.01 2.09 31.58
CA LEU A 117 -2.70 3.01 32.67
C LEU A 117 -2.09 2.26 33.88
N ALA A 118 -2.64 1.10 34.23
CA ALA A 118 -2.20 0.30 35.37
C ALA A 118 -0.84 -0.38 35.19
N ASP A 119 -0.44 -0.66 33.95
CA ASP A 119 0.83 -1.32 33.64
C ASP A 119 1.87 -0.30 33.14
N SER A 120 2.80 0.09 34.02
CA SER A 120 3.87 1.03 33.69
C SER A 120 4.90 0.49 32.69
N SER A 121 4.90 -0.83 32.42
CA SER A 121 5.80 -1.41 31.41
C SER A 121 5.33 -1.19 29.98
N LEU A 122 4.06 -0.80 29.77
CA LEU A 122 3.55 -0.26 28.51
C LEU A 122 4.02 1.20 28.35
N ASP A 123 5.27 1.36 27.92
CA ASP A 123 5.97 2.65 27.87
C ASP A 123 5.66 3.52 26.63
N LEU A 124 4.93 2.98 25.65
CA LEU A 124 4.57 3.72 24.45
C LEU A 124 3.55 4.84 24.78
N PRO A 125 3.83 6.10 24.40
CA PRO A 125 2.93 7.22 24.60
C PRO A 125 1.50 7.02 24.10
N LEU A 126 0.55 7.68 24.76
CA LEU A 126 -0.85 7.69 24.34
C LEU A 126 -1.50 9.07 24.47
N CYS A 127 -2.54 9.33 23.69
CA CYS A 127 -3.53 10.37 23.94
C CYS A 127 -4.94 9.85 23.68
N LEU A 128 -5.95 10.63 24.07
CA LEU A 128 -7.35 10.28 23.89
C LEU A 128 -7.99 11.11 22.78
N CYS A 129 -8.81 10.45 21.96
CA CYS A 129 -9.79 11.06 21.08
C CYS A 129 -11.20 10.72 21.58
N TRP A 130 -11.88 11.70 22.17
CA TRP A 130 -13.27 11.52 22.59
C TRP A 130 -14.18 11.42 21.38
N ALA A 131 -14.71 10.22 21.14
CA ALA A 131 -15.74 9.94 20.16
C ALA A 131 -17.09 10.45 20.69
N ASN A 132 -17.25 11.77 20.70
CA ASN A 132 -18.33 12.50 21.37
C ASN A 132 -19.68 12.47 20.62
N GLU A 133 -19.91 11.42 19.85
CA GLU A 133 -21.16 11.14 19.15
C GLU A 133 -22.00 10.17 19.95
N ARG A 134 -23.32 10.19 19.75
CA ARG A 134 -24.20 9.11 20.22
C ARG A 134 -23.80 7.78 19.58
N TRP A 135 -23.94 6.68 20.31
CA TRP A 135 -23.79 5.35 19.74
C TRP A 135 -25.11 4.92 19.11
N ALA A 136 -25.11 4.67 17.80
CA ALA A 136 -26.31 4.24 17.09
C ALA A 136 -26.04 2.96 16.30
N ARG A 137 -27.09 2.15 16.14
CA ARG A 137 -27.12 1.02 15.20
C ARG A 137 -27.11 1.59 13.79
N ASN A 138 -25.94 1.67 13.17
CA ASN A 138 -25.79 2.22 11.83
C ASN A 138 -25.32 1.17 10.79
N TRP A 139 -25.12 -0.09 11.22
CA TRP A 139 -24.30 -1.07 10.48
C TRP A 139 -25.14 -2.28 10.02
N ASP A 140 -26.22 -2.63 10.74
CA ASP A 140 -27.04 -3.84 10.54
C ASP A 140 -28.35 -3.58 9.76
N GLY A 141 -28.43 -2.49 9.00
CA GLY A 141 -29.62 -2.12 8.23
C GLY A 141 -30.79 -1.56 9.06
N ARG A 142 -30.66 -1.46 10.39
CA ARG A 142 -31.61 -0.77 11.29
C ARG A 142 -31.12 0.63 11.68
N ALA A 143 -30.71 1.39 10.66
CA ALA A 143 -30.19 2.74 10.82
C ALA A 143 -31.15 3.63 11.65
N GLY A 144 -30.62 4.33 12.66
CA GLY A 144 -31.36 5.35 13.40
C GLY A 144 -31.82 4.95 14.81
N VAL A 145 -31.54 3.74 15.29
CA VAL A 145 -31.76 3.38 16.70
C VAL A 145 -30.56 3.80 17.54
N THR A 146 -30.72 4.83 18.37
CA THR A 146 -29.74 5.21 19.40
C THR A 146 -29.64 4.09 20.44
N LEU A 147 -28.45 3.53 20.63
CA LEU A 147 -28.14 2.49 21.62
C LEU A 147 -27.75 3.12 22.96
N ILE A 148 -26.90 4.14 22.91
CA ILE A 148 -26.59 5.02 24.02
C ILE A 148 -26.52 6.46 23.51
N ASP A 149 -27.23 7.36 24.19
CA ASP A 149 -27.29 8.75 23.80
C ASP A 149 -26.08 9.53 24.33
N GLN A 150 -25.74 10.62 23.66
CA GLN A 150 -24.69 11.54 24.10
C GLN A 150 -25.33 12.89 24.41
N GLN A 151 -25.28 13.29 25.67
CA GLN A 151 -25.75 14.60 26.11
C GLN A 151 -24.56 15.48 26.45
N HIS A 152 -24.56 16.69 25.89
CA HIS A 152 -23.51 17.68 26.12
C HIS A 152 -24.08 18.79 27.01
N SER A 153 -23.48 18.99 28.17
CA SER A 153 -23.87 20.02 29.14
C SER A 153 -22.65 20.51 29.91
N GLU A 154 -22.78 21.66 30.59
CA GLU A 154 -21.67 22.17 31.41
C GLU A 154 -21.26 21.20 32.53
N GLN A 155 -22.24 20.46 33.08
CA GLN A 155 -21.97 19.44 34.08
C GLN A 155 -21.26 18.22 33.48
N ASP A 156 -21.63 17.83 32.25
CA ASP A 156 -20.95 16.74 31.54
C ASP A 156 -19.51 17.13 31.19
N ASP A 157 -19.26 18.37 30.75
CA ASP A 157 -17.91 18.86 30.47
C ASP A 157 -16.98 18.66 31.68
N LEU A 158 -17.45 19.04 32.88
CA LEU A 158 -16.70 18.89 34.12
C LEU A 158 -16.56 17.43 34.55
N SER A 159 -17.60 16.62 34.34
CA SER A 159 -17.57 15.20 34.70
C SER A 159 -16.62 14.40 33.79
N PHE A 160 -16.65 14.70 32.50
CA PHE A 160 -15.78 14.12 31.49
C PHE A 160 -14.31 14.44 31.78
N ILE A 161 -13.96 15.72 31.94
CA ILE A 161 -12.56 16.12 32.17
C ILE A 161 -12.03 15.55 33.50
N ALA A 162 -12.88 15.49 34.53
CA ALA A 162 -12.55 14.87 35.80
C ALA A 162 -12.30 13.37 35.66
N HIS A 163 -13.12 12.67 34.86
CA HIS A 163 -12.97 11.24 34.61
C HIS A 163 -11.66 10.93 33.89
N ILE A 164 -11.28 11.70 32.88
CA ILE A 164 -10.04 11.44 32.12
C ILE A 164 -8.78 11.99 32.78
N ALA A 165 -8.92 12.77 33.86
CA ALA A 165 -7.80 13.36 34.60
C ALA A 165 -6.68 12.39 35.00
N PRO A 166 -6.94 11.13 35.43
CA PRO A 166 -5.89 10.16 35.71
C PRO A 166 -5.00 9.89 34.49
N TYR A 167 -5.58 9.80 33.28
CA TYR A 167 -4.82 9.62 32.04
C TYR A 167 -3.99 10.87 31.72
N LEU A 168 -4.58 12.07 31.86
CA LEU A 168 -3.88 13.34 31.61
C LEU A 168 -2.69 13.58 32.54
N ARG A 169 -2.69 12.96 33.72
CA ARG A 169 -1.58 13.00 34.69
C ARG A 169 -0.48 11.98 34.42
N ASP A 170 -0.76 10.96 33.61
CA ASP A 170 0.23 9.92 33.33
C ASP A 170 1.47 10.55 32.65
N PRO A 171 2.69 10.22 33.11
CA PRO A 171 3.91 10.77 32.54
C PRO A 171 4.17 10.34 31.09
N ARG A 172 3.58 9.22 30.65
CA ARG A 172 3.63 8.70 29.27
C ARG A 172 2.61 9.38 28.36
N TYR A 173 1.70 10.19 28.90
CA TYR A 173 0.67 10.86 28.11
C TYR A 173 1.32 11.82 27.10
N LEU A 174 0.84 11.79 25.85
CA LEU A 174 1.39 12.57 24.76
C LEU A 174 1.25 14.07 25.04
N ARG A 175 2.36 14.80 24.95
CA ARG A 175 2.42 16.24 25.21
C ARG A 175 2.91 17.04 24.02
N VAL A 176 2.38 18.25 23.88
CA VAL A 176 2.85 19.30 22.98
C VAL A 176 3.27 20.47 23.85
N GLU A 177 4.57 20.80 23.83
CA GLU A 177 5.14 21.86 24.68
C GLU A 177 4.79 21.70 26.17
N GLY A 178 4.79 20.44 26.65
CA GLY A 178 4.45 20.07 28.03
C GLY A 178 2.95 19.92 28.33
N LYS A 179 2.07 20.40 27.45
CA LYS A 179 0.61 20.33 27.62
C LYS A 179 0.07 18.97 27.18
N PRO A 180 -0.73 18.25 27.98
CA PRO A 180 -1.30 16.96 27.56
C PRO A 180 -2.31 17.20 26.43
N MET A 181 -2.22 16.38 25.39
CA MET A 181 -3.06 16.49 24.20
C MET A 181 -4.41 15.77 24.37
N LEU A 182 -5.51 16.47 24.13
CA LEU A 182 -6.85 15.88 24.12
C LEU A 182 -7.54 16.19 22.79
N LEU A 183 -8.03 15.13 22.14
CA LEU A 183 -8.75 15.24 20.88
C LEU A 183 -10.27 15.14 21.11
N VAL A 184 -11.03 15.91 20.35
CA VAL A 184 -12.49 15.81 20.24
C VAL A 184 -12.86 15.47 18.80
N TYR A 185 -13.68 14.44 18.60
CA TYR A 185 -13.99 13.94 17.25
C TYR A 185 -14.91 14.88 16.46
N ARG A 186 -15.95 15.43 17.11
CA ARG A 186 -16.93 16.33 16.49
C ARG A 186 -17.21 17.55 17.37
N PRO A 187 -16.37 18.60 17.31
CA PRO A 187 -16.59 19.81 18.10
C PRO A 187 -17.96 20.47 17.86
N GLY A 188 -18.56 20.32 16.67
CA GLY A 188 -19.87 20.90 16.34
C GLY A 188 -21.06 20.26 17.06
N LEU A 189 -20.86 19.17 17.81
CA LEU A 189 -21.89 18.61 18.70
C LEU A 189 -21.92 19.27 20.08
N LEU A 190 -20.89 20.03 20.44
CA LEU A 190 -20.86 20.80 21.68
C LEU A 190 -21.77 22.03 21.52
N PRO A 191 -22.67 22.31 22.48
CA PRO A 191 -23.55 23.48 22.40
C PRO A 191 -22.78 24.81 22.26
N ASP A 192 -21.67 24.93 22.97
CA ASP A 192 -20.67 25.99 22.82
C ASP A 192 -19.28 25.38 23.08
N ALA A 193 -18.58 25.05 22.00
CA ALA A 193 -17.23 24.49 22.07
C ALA A 193 -16.25 25.43 22.79
N GLY A 194 -16.36 26.74 22.59
CA GLY A 194 -15.51 27.72 23.25
C GLY A 194 -15.71 27.76 24.76
N ALA A 195 -16.96 27.65 25.23
CA ALA A 195 -17.25 27.54 26.66
C ALA A 195 -16.74 26.22 27.26
N SER A 196 -16.93 25.11 26.54
CA SER A 196 -16.51 23.77 26.97
C SER A 196 -14.98 23.70 27.14
N THR A 197 -14.22 24.19 26.14
CA THR A 197 -12.76 24.27 26.21
C THR A 197 -12.25 25.15 27.37
N ARG A 198 -12.92 26.27 27.66
CA ARG A 198 -12.59 27.11 28.84
C ARG A 198 -12.81 26.37 30.16
N ARG A 199 -13.93 25.65 30.30
CA ARG A 199 -14.23 24.84 31.50
C ARG A 199 -13.17 23.76 31.71
N TRP A 200 -12.79 23.02 30.66
CA TRP A 200 -11.76 21.99 30.76
C TRP A 200 -10.41 22.56 31.17
N ARG A 201 -9.96 23.66 30.54
CA ARG A 201 -8.70 24.31 30.89
C ARG A 201 -8.69 24.80 32.35
N LEU A 202 -9.77 25.46 32.79
CA LEU A 202 -9.89 25.94 34.17
C LEU A 202 -9.84 24.78 35.16
N TRP A 203 -10.64 23.73 34.93
CA TRP A 203 -10.66 22.55 35.78
C TRP A 203 -9.28 21.88 35.87
N CYS A 204 -8.60 21.70 34.74
CA CYS A 204 -7.25 21.12 34.69
C CYS A 204 -6.22 21.96 35.45
N GLN A 205 -6.28 23.29 35.36
CA GLN A 205 -5.42 24.20 36.11
C GLN A 205 -5.66 24.07 37.63
N GLU A 206 -6.92 24.09 38.06
CA GLU A 206 -7.30 23.98 39.47
C GLU A 206 -6.99 22.61 40.09
N ASN A 207 -6.90 21.56 39.26
CA ASN A 207 -6.68 20.17 39.69
C ASN A 207 -5.26 19.64 39.39
N GLY A 208 -4.29 20.54 39.18
CA GLY A 208 -2.87 20.22 39.12
C GLY A 208 -2.38 19.54 37.82
N ILE A 209 -3.18 19.57 36.75
CA ILE A 209 -2.77 19.09 35.42
C ILE A 209 -2.04 20.20 34.65
N GLY A 210 -2.42 21.46 34.90
CA GLY A 210 -1.95 22.62 34.15
C GLY A 210 -2.76 22.86 32.89
N ASP A 211 -2.16 23.55 31.92
CA ASP A 211 -2.81 23.83 30.63
C ASP A 211 -2.81 22.58 29.72
N ILE A 212 -3.81 22.47 28.85
CA ILE A 212 -4.03 21.32 27.95
C ILE A 212 -4.01 21.75 26.48
N HIS A 213 -3.55 20.87 25.60
CA HIS A 213 -3.53 21.09 24.16
C HIS A 213 -4.75 20.43 23.53
N LEU A 214 -5.72 21.24 23.10
CA LEU A 214 -6.99 20.76 22.54
C LEU A 214 -6.90 20.71 21.02
N ALA A 215 -7.09 19.52 20.46
CA ALA A 215 -7.17 19.31 19.02
C ALA A 215 -8.54 18.73 18.64
N TYR A 216 -8.97 18.94 17.41
CA TYR A 216 -10.17 18.29 16.89
C TYR A 216 -9.89 17.54 15.59
N VAL A 217 -10.70 16.52 15.32
CA VAL A 217 -10.56 15.67 14.13
C VAL A 217 -11.39 16.25 12.98
N GLN A 218 -10.77 16.46 11.81
CA GLN A 218 -11.45 16.91 10.59
C GLN A 218 -12.20 15.75 9.90
N GLY A 219 -13.06 15.07 10.65
CA GLY A 219 -13.85 13.93 10.16
C GLY A 219 -15.14 14.34 9.46
N PHE A 220 -15.76 15.47 9.83
CA PHE A 220 -17.04 15.92 9.28
C PHE A 220 -17.10 17.42 9.04
N GLU A 221 -16.22 18.16 9.70
CA GLU A 221 -16.20 19.61 9.74
C GLU A 221 -14.75 20.11 9.73
N ARG A 222 -14.54 21.34 9.25
CA ARG A 222 -13.22 21.98 9.18
C ARG A 222 -13.25 23.45 9.67
N PRO A 223 -13.82 23.75 10.85
CA PRO A 223 -13.72 25.10 11.41
C PRO A 223 -12.26 25.48 11.67
N ASP A 224 -11.94 26.77 11.66
CA ASP A 224 -10.66 27.21 12.20
C ASP A 224 -10.63 26.89 13.72
N PRO A 225 -9.65 26.11 14.23
CA PRO A 225 -9.62 25.70 15.63
C PRO A 225 -9.66 26.90 16.59
N ARG A 226 -9.07 28.04 16.20
CA ARG A 226 -9.03 29.27 17.01
C ARG A 226 -10.42 29.84 17.26
N GLN A 227 -11.35 29.65 16.33
CA GLN A 227 -12.72 30.16 16.42
C GLN A 227 -13.60 29.36 17.38
N ILE A 228 -13.21 28.12 17.70
CA ILE A 228 -13.96 27.20 18.56
C ILE A 228 -13.26 26.91 19.89
N GLY A 229 -12.17 27.63 20.20
CA GLY A 229 -11.41 27.50 21.45
C GLY A 229 -10.39 26.36 21.49
N PHE A 230 -10.12 25.73 20.34
CA PHE A 230 -9.13 24.67 20.16
C PHE A 230 -7.77 25.25 19.72
N ASP A 231 -6.70 24.49 19.97
CA ASP A 231 -5.33 24.86 19.62
C ASP A 231 -4.93 24.36 18.23
N ALA A 232 -5.46 23.21 17.81
CA ALA A 232 -5.11 22.56 16.55
C ALA A 232 -6.26 21.81 15.89
N ALA A 233 -6.10 21.50 14.61
CA ALA A 233 -6.91 20.53 13.88
C ALA A 233 -6.06 19.33 13.46
N ILE A 234 -6.69 18.19 13.21
CA ILE A 234 -6.03 16.96 12.74
C ILE A 234 -6.76 16.47 11.49
N GLU A 235 -6.05 16.29 10.39
CA GLU A 235 -6.65 15.68 9.20
C GLU A 235 -6.94 14.19 9.45
N PHE A 236 -8.08 13.72 8.95
CA PHE A 236 -8.54 12.35 9.17
C PHE A 236 -9.00 11.73 7.84
N PRO A 237 -8.06 11.47 6.91
CA PRO A 237 -8.42 10.83 5.66
C PRO A 237 -9.00 9.42 5.93
N PRO A 238 -9.95 8.96 5.09
CA PRO A 238 -10.37 9.56 3.82
C PRO A 238 -11.49 10.60 3.94
N ASN A 239 -11.89 10.99 5.15
CA ASN A 239 -13.04 11.87 5.33
C ASN A 239 -12.84 13.22 4.64
N LEU A 240 -13.96 13.80 4.19
CA LEU A 240 -14.00 15.10 3.52
C LEU A 240 -13.12 15.18 2.25
N ALA A 241 -12.89 14.03 1.61
CA ALA A 241 -12.34 13.90 0.27
C ALA A 241 -13.37 13.23 -0.65
N SER A 242 -13.32 13.55 -1.93
CA SER A 242 -14.25 13.06 -2.95
C SER A 242 -13.48 12.59 -4.20
N PRO A 243 -12.62 11.57 -4.08
CA PRO A 243 -11.88 11.04 -5.23
C PRO A 243 -12.82 10.40 -6.26
N GLN A 244 -12.27 10.09 -7.43
CA GLN A 244 -12.97 9.47 -8.55
C GLN A 244 -13.73 8.22 -8.12
N ASN A 245 -14.99 8.14 -8.57
CA ASN A 245 -15.83 6.98 -8.39
C ASN A 245 -15.56 5.95 -9.50
N LEU A 246 -15.12 4.76 -9.09
CA LEU A 246 -14.78 3.63 -9.96
C LEU A 246 -15.87 2.55 -9.97
N THR A 247 -16.99 2.74 -9.26
CA THR A 247 -18.03 1.72 -9.04
C THR A 247 -18.54 1.12 -10.35
N ALA A 248 -18.85 1.97 -11.34
CA ALA A 248 -19.38 1.52 -12.63
C ALA A 248 -18.36 0.74 -13.49
N GLN A 249 -17.08 0.74 -13.12
CA GLN A 249 -16.01 0.06 -13.83
C GLN A 249 -15.71 -1.32 -13.23
N GLN A 250 -16.32 -1.67 -12.09
CA GLN A 250 -16.05 -2.93 -11.40
C GLN A 250 -16.90 -4.07 -11.95
N ARG A 251 -16.30 -5.26 -12.06
CA ARG A 251 -17.01 -6.50 -12.37
C ARG A 251 -17.50 -7.13 -11.07
N LEU A 252 -18.81 -7.10 -10.86
CA LEU A 252 -19.43 -7.57 -9.62
C LEU A 252 -19.37 -9.10 -9.49
N ILE A 253 -19.02 -9.56 -8.29
CA ILE A 253 -19.18 -10.96 -7.84
C ILE A 253 -20.54 -11.09 -7.15
N ASN A 254 -20.87 -10.11 -6.29
CA ASN A 254 -22.19 -9.97 -5.71
C ASN A 254 -23.07 -9.08 -6.63
N PRO A 255 -24.08 -9.64 -7.32
CA PRO A 255 -24.94 -8.86 -8.20
C PRO A 255 -25.81 -7.82 -7.46
N ASP A 256 -26.02 -7.98 -6.16
CA ASP A 256 -26.80 -7.07 -5.32
C ASP A 256 -25.95 -5.96 -4.68
N TYR A 257 -24.66 -5.88 -5.02
CA TYR A 257 -23.76 -4.86 -4.50
C TYR A 257 -24.27 -3.46 -4.86
N SER A 258 -24.47 -2.63 -3.84
CA SER A 258 -24.97 -1.25 -3.93
C SER A 258 -24.09 -0.27 -3.16
N GLY A 259 -22.83 -0.67 -2.90
CA GLY A 259 -21.82 0.16 -2.28
C GLY A 259 -21.18 1.16 -3.24
N SER A 260 -20.06 1.74 -2.81
CA SER A 260 -19.28 2.71 -3.59
C SER A 260 -17.82 2.33 -3.61
N VAL A 261 -17.20 2.44 -4.78
CA VAL A 261 -15.81 2.15 -5.02
C VAL A 261 -15.13 3.42 -5.49
N LEU A 262 -14.07 3.84 -4.81
CA LEU A 262 -13.37 5.10 -4.99
C LEU A 262 -11.88 4.87 -5.24
N ASP A 263 -11.21 5.76 -5.96
CA ASP A 263 -9.75 5.64 -6.19
C ASP A 263 -8.94 6.19 -5.01
N TRP A 264 -8.23 5.31 -4.29
CA TRP A 264 -7.35 5.71 -3.18
C TRP A 264 -6.14 6.55 -3.66
N ARG A 265 -5.66 6.32 -4.88
CA ARG A 265 -4.44 6.98 -5.41
C ARG A 265 -4.65 8.48 -5.55
N GLU A 266 -5.84 8.89 -5.99
CA GLU A 266 -6.22 10.30 -6.08
C GLU A 266 -6.30 10.94 -4.69
N LEU A 267 -6.96 10.29 -3.73
CA LEU A 267 -6.99 10.74 -2.33
C LEU A 267 -5.57 10.99 -1.79
N ALA A 268 -4.67 10.02 -1.97
CA ALA A 268 -3.30 10.11 -1.47
C ALA A 268 -2.52 11.24 -2.16
N HIS A 269 -2.64 11.36 -3.49
CA HIS A 269 -1.96 12.40 -4.27
C HIS A 269 -2.43 13.80 -3.89
N GLU A 270 -3.75 14.03 -3.84
CA GLU A 270 -4.34 15.32 -3.48
C GLU A 270 -4.00 15.72 -2.05
N SER A 271 -4.07 14.78 -1.12
CA SER A 271 -3.77 15.02 0.30
C SER A 271 -2.29 15.34 0.51
N ALA A 272 -1.38 14.66 -0.21
CA ALA A 272 0.06 14.95 -0.16
C ALA A 272 0.39 16.34 -0.71
N ALA A 273 -0.32 16.79 -1.75
CA ALA A 273 -0.08 18.07 -2.42
C ALA A 273 -0.76 19.27 -1.74
N ARG A 274 -1.73 19.04 -0.84
CA ARG A 274 -2.51 20.10 -0.20
C ARG A 274 -1.61 20.98 0.71
N PRO A 275 -1.62 22.31 0.56
CA PRO A 275 -0.88 23.19 1.46
C PRO A 275 -1.42 23.11 2.90
N LEU A 276 -0.58 23.41 3.88
CA LEU A 276 -1.02 23.60 5.25
C LEU A 276 -1.74 24.96 5.39
N PRO A 277 -2.83 25.05 6.18
CA PRO A 277 -3.51 26.31 6.46
C PRO A 277 -2.69 27.19 7.43
N ASP A 278 -3.17 28.42 7.66
CA ASP A 278 -2.51 29.38 8.56
C ASP A 278 -2.64 29.05 10.05
N TYR A 279 -3.59 28.17 10.41
CA TYR A 279 -3.72 27.65 11.78
C TYR A 279 -2.94 26.33 11.94
N LEU A 280 -2.67 25.94 13.18
CA LEU A 280 -1.97 24.69 13.47
C LEU A 280 -2.81 23.48 13.02
N LEU A 281 -2.31 22.77 12.01
CA LEU A 281 -2.89 21.54 11.48
C LEU A 281 -1.84 20.44 11.57
N TYR A 282 -2.18 19.33 12.22
CA TYR A 282 -1.42 18.09 12.12
C TYR A 282 -1.91 17.28 10.92
N PRO A 283 -1.05 17.02 9.92
CA PRO A 283 -1.43 16.24 8.75
C PRO A 283 -1.82 14.81 9.11
N GLY A 284 -2.68 14.24 8.27
CA GLY A 284 -3.19 12.88 8.41
C GLY A 284 -2.92 12.05 7.16
N VAL A 285 -2.61 10.77 7.34
CA VAL A 285 -2.51 9.77 6.25
C VAL A 285 -3.27 8.50 6.61
N ASN A 286 -3.64 7.68 5.62
CA ASN A 286 -4.22 6.34 5.86
C ASN A 286 -3.61 5.29 4.91
N PRO A 287 -3.40 4.03 5.35
CA PRO A 287 -2.86 2.97 4.48
C PRO A 287 -3.90 2.41 3.49
N GLY A 288 -5.18 2.70 3.70
CA GLY A 288 -6.30 2.23 2.89
C GLY A 288 -7.62 2.51 3.61
N TRP A 289 -8.75 2.22 2.95
CA TRP A 289 -10.06 2.29 3.57
C TRP A 289 -11.05 1.35 2.88
N ASP A 290 -11.74 0.53 3.65
CA ASP A 290 -12.77 -0.38 3.20
C ASP A 290 -13.67 -0.80 4.36
N ASN A 291 -14.88 -0.24 4.42
CA ASN A 291 -15.85 -0.56 5.48
C ASN A 291 -16.91 -1.59 5.07
N GLU A 292 -16.65 -2.37 4.01
CA GLU A 292 -17.46 -3.54 3.65
C GLU A 292 -17.73 -4.49 4.84
N PRO A 293 -16.77 -4.80 5.74
CA PRO A 293 -17.04 -5.63 6.92
C PRO A 293 -18.17 -5.09 7.81
N ARG A 294 -18.32 -3.77 7.94
CA ARG A 294 -19.41 -3.14 8.72
C ARG A 294 -20.68 -2.94 7.91
N ARG A 295 -20.64 -3.05 6.58
CA ARG A 295 -21.74 -2.72 5.66
C ARG A 295 -21.81 -3.68 4.48
N ALA A 296 -22.01 -4.97 4.76
CA ALA A 296 -22.05 -6.01 3.74
C ALA A 296 -22.97 -5.64 2.56
N GLY A 297 -22.44 -5.72 1.33
CA GLY A 297 -23.08 -5.36 0.07
C GLY A 297 -23.24 -3.85 -0.19
N ARG A 298 -22.87 -3.00 0.77
CA ARG A 298 -23.13 -1.53 0.78
C ARG A 298 -21.93 -0.72 1.29
N GLY A 299 -20.75 -1.33 1.34
CA GLY A 299 -19.52 -0.70 1.79
C GLY A 299 -19.09 0.47 0.91
N ARG A 300 -18.18 1.25 1.45
CA ARG A 300 -17.36 2.22 0.72
C ARG A 300 -15.92 1.73 0.76
N THR A 301 -15.41 1.39 -0.42
CA THR A 301 -14.07 0.83 -0.61
C THR A 301 -13.20 1.81 -1.40
N TYR A 302 -12.01 2.10 -0.89
CA TYR A 302 -10.99 2.90 -1.57
C TYR A 302 -9.97 1.93 -2.18
N LEU A 303 -10.13 1.66 -3.48
CA LEU A 303 -9.29 0.70 -4.21
C LEU A 303 -7.93 1.27 -4.57
N HIS A 304 -7.02 0.36 -4.93
CA HIS A 304 -5.66 0.65 -5.40
C HIS A 304 -4.73 1.27 -4.35
N ALA A 305 -5.06 1.14 -3.06
CA ALA A 305 -4.12 1.37 -1.98
C ALA A 305 -3.00 0.31 -2.00
N SER A 306 -1.76 0.75 -1.75
CA SER A 306 -0.59 -0.14 -1.67
C SER A 306 0.40 0.35 -0.61
N PRO A 307 1.20 -0.54 0.01
CA PRO A 307 2.24 -0.13 0.96
C PRO A 307 3.21 0.90 0.36
N ARG A 308 3.53 0.74 -0.92
CA ARG A 308 4.38 1.66 -1.68
C ARG A 308 3.76 3.05 -1.81
N GLY A 309 2.49 3.13 -2.23
CA GLY A 309 1.76 4.38 -2.34
C GLY A 309 1.62 5.07 -0.98
N TYR A 310 1.31 4.30 0.07
CA TYR A 310 1.21 4.81 1.44
C TYR A 310 2.55 5.39 1.93
N ARG A 311 3.65 4.66 1.72
CA ARG A 311 5.00 5.15 2.03
C ARG A 311 5.28 6.49 1.34
N ASP A 312 4.97 6.59 0.05
CA ASP A 312 5.25 7.81 -0.71
C ASP A 312 4.43 8.99 -0.20
N TRP A 313 3.16 8.79 0.14
CA TRP A 313 2.31 9.82 0.74
C TRP A 313 2.81 10.25 2.12
N LEU A 314 3.11 9.31 3.01
CA LEU A 314 3.65 9.62 4.34
C LEU A 314 5.01 10.34 4.23
N ARG A 315 5.90 9.87 3.35
CA ARG A 315 7.20 10.51 3.11
C ARG A 315 7.04 11.93 2.57
N ALA A 316 6.16 12.13 1.58
CA ALA A 316 5.88 13.47 1.04
C ALA A 316 5.32 14.39 2.12
N THR A 317 4.46 13.88 3.00
CA THR A 317 3.92 14.64 4.13
C THR A 317 5.04 15.09 5.07
N ILE A 318 5.91 14.17 5.50
CA ILE A 318 7.01 14.44 6.45
C ILE A 318 8.06 15.37 5.86
N HIS A 319 8.57 15.05 4.66
CA HIS A 319 9.77 15.67 4.10
C HIS A 319 9.47 16.86 3.18
N VAL A 320 8.28 16.93 2.58
CA VAL A 320 7.91 18.00 1.64
C VAL A 320 6.87 18.94 2.26
N ARG A 321 5.69 18.43 2.62
CA ARG A 321 4.56 19.25 3.10
C ARG A 321 4.90 19.96 4.42
N MET A 322 5.58 19.27 5.33
CA MET A 322 6.01 19.80 6.62
C MET A 322 7.44 20.36 6.63
N SER A 323 8.07 20.53 5.45
CA SER A 323 9.48 20.96 5.34
C SER A 323 9.80 22.26 6.08
N ARG A 324 8.82 23.18 6.18
CA ARG A 324 8.95 24.48 6.87
C ARG A 324 8.75 24.40 8.39
N ILE A 325 8.21 23.28 8.90
CA ILE A 325 8.01 23.06 10.34
C ILE A 325 9.30 22.49 10.93
N PRO A 326 9.80 23.00 12.08
CA PRO A 326 10.93 22.41 12.78
C PRO A 326 10.69 20.95 13.16
N ASN A 327 11.72 20.11 13.00
CA ASN A 327 11.65 18.67 13.20
C ASN A 327 10.96 18.22 14.53
N PRO A 328 11.28 18.78 15.72
CA PRO A 328 10.63 18.37 16.98
C PRO A 328 9.13 18.67 17.05
N GLN A 329 8.64 19.58 16.20
CA GLN A 329 7.25 20.02 16.14
C GLN A 329 6.45 19.26 15.06
N ARG A 330 7.12 18.48 14.20
CA ARG A 330 6.43 17.72 13.16
C ARG A 330 5.72 16.53 13.78
N MET A 331 4.39 16.54 13.72
CA MET A 331 3.54 15.43 14.11
C MET A 331 2.59 15.08 12.95
N VAL A 332 2.50 13.79 12.64
CA VAL A 332 1.61 13.25 11.61
C VAL A 332 0.73 12.18 12.24
N PHE A 333 -0.57 12.27 11.99
CA PHE A 333 -1.54 11.27 12.42
C PHE A 333 -1.74 10.21 11.33
N ILE A 334 -1.92 8.96 11.75
CA ILE A 334 -2.18 7.84 10.85
C ILE A 334 -3.51 7.22 11.25
N ASN A 335 -4.46 7.19 10.32
CA ASN A 335 -5.71 6.47 10.43
C ASN A 335 -5.55 5.11 9.71
N ALA A 336 -5.30 3.99 10.39
CA ALA A 336 -5.16 3.79 11.83
C ALA A 336 -4.16 2.64 12.11
N TRP A 337 -3.93 2.34 13.40
CA TRP A 337 -3.21 1.14 13.82
C TRP A 337 -4.00 -0.12 13.47
N ASN A 338 -5.24 -0.24 13.96
CA ASN A 338 -6.03 -1.48 13.97
C ASN A 338 -7.52 -1.32 13.61
N GLU A 339 -7.91 -0.39 12.73
CA GLU A 339 -9.30 -0.28 12.24
C GLU A 339 -9.62 -1.37 11.19
N TRP A 340 -9.64 -2.64 11.64
CA TRP A 340 -9.78 -3.81 10.76
C TRP A 340 -11.07 -3.83 9.95
N ALA A 341 -12.19 -3.46 10.56
CA ALA A 341 -13.49 -3.46 9.88
C ALA A 341 -13.70 -2.24 8.95
N GLU A 342 -12.73 -1.31 8.91
CA GLU A 342 -12.67 -0.20 7.95
C GLU A 342 -11.42 -0.27 7.05
N GLY A 343 -10.67 -1.38 7.10
CA GLY A 343 -9.52 -1.61 6.23
C GLY A 343 -8.34 -0.64 6.44
N ALA A 344 -8.41 0.28 7.41
CA ALA A 344 -7.39 1.26 7.73
C ALA A 344 -6.41 0.70 8.78
N VAL A 345 -5.62 -0.29 8.38
CA VAL A 345 -4.82 -1.11 9.30
C VAL A 345 -3.34 -1.06 8.95
N LEU A 346 -2.51 -0.78 9.95
CA LEU A 346 -1.06 -0.97 9.88
C LEU A 346 -0.62 -2.35 10.37
N GLU A 347 -1.39 -2.98 11.27
CA GLU A 347 -1.05 -4.29 11.81
C GLU A 347 -0.79 -5.36 10.72
N PRO A 348 0.11 -6.34 10.99
CA PRO A 348 0.45 -7.37 10.02
C PRO A 348 -0.76 -8.24 9.62
N GLU A 349 -0.86 -8.53 8.32
CA GLU A 349 -1.85 -9.44 7.75
C GLU A 349 -1.18 -10.58 6.96
N LEU A 350 -1.90 -11.69 6.74
CA LEU A 350 -1.31 -12.87 6.08
C LEU A 350 -0.82 -12.60 4.65
N ARG A 351 -1.50 -11.74 3.90
CA ARG A 351 -1.20 -11.49 2.48
C ARG A 351 0.09 -10.69 2.29
N LEU A 352 0.30 -9.67 3.13
CA LEU A 352 1.37 -8.68 3.00
C LEU A 352 2.41 -8.71 4.12
N GLY A 353 2.17 -9.50 5.17
CA GLY A 353 3.03 -9.54 6.35
C GLY A 353 3.14 -8.15 6.97
N HIS A 354 4.36 -7.66 7.12
CA HIS A 354 4.71 -6.38 7.73
C HIS A 354 4.83 -5.24 6.71
N ALA A 355 4.31 -5.38 5.48
CA ALA A 355 4.56 -4.38 4.42
C ALA A 355 4.08 -2.97 4.78
N TRP A 356 2.92 -2.83 5.44
CA TRP A 356 2.40 -1.53 5.89
C TRP A 356 3.31 -0.87 6.95
N LEU A 357 3.74 -1.65 7.94
CA LEU A 357 4.70 -1.18 8.95
C LEU A 357 6.06 -0.84 8.34
N GLN A 358 6.57 -1.67 7.44
CA GLN A 358 7.83 -1.39 6.75
C GLN A 358 7.72 -0.13 5.90
N ALA A 359 6.59 0.10 5.23
CA ALA A 359 6.29 1.34 4.54
C ALA A 359 6.30 2.56 5.48
N THR A 360 5.74 2.43 6.69
CA THR A 360 5.84 3.48 7.74
C THR A 360 7.30 3.78 8.08
N ARG A 361 8.10 2.74 8.37
CA ARG A 361 9.52 2.86 8.70
C ARG A 361 10.32 3.52 7.58
N ASP A 362 10.09 3.11 6.34
CA ASP A 362 10.81 3.64 5.17
C ASP A 362 10.41 5.07 4.82
N ALA A 363 9.19 5.50 5.19
CA ALA A 363 8.75 6.88 5.01
C ALA A 363 9.44 7.87 5.95
N LEU A 364 10.01 7.40 7.07
CA LEU A 364 10.86 8.19 7.97
C LEU A 364 12.27 8.46 7.40
N ARG A 365 12.63 7.79 6.31
CA ARG A 365 13.89 8.02 5.61
C ARG A 365 13.61 8.88 4.37
N GLU A 366 14.54 9.77 4.06
CA GLU A 366 14.53 10.43 2.76
C GLU A 366 14.61 9.38 1.64
N ALA A 367 14.14 9.75 0.44
CA ALA A 367 14.13 8.83 -0.68
C ALA A 367 15.56 8.39 -1.01
N VAL A 368 15.78 7.07 -1.13
CA VAL A 368 17.06 6.52 -1.56
C VAL A 368 17.39 7.07 -2.95
N PRO A 369 18.59 7.65 -3.17
CA PRO A 369 19.01 8.08 -4.48
C PRO A 369 18.96 6.92 -5.48
N ALA A 370 18.51 7.17 -6.70
CA ALA A 370 18.44 6.15 -7.72
C ALA A 370 19.84 5.57 -8.01
N THR A 371 19.96 4.25 -8.00
CA THR A 371 21.19 3.56 -8.38
C THR A 371 21.24 3.43 -9.89
N ARG A 372 22.37 3.83 -10.48
CA ARG A 372 22.64 3.70 -11.92
C ARG A 372 23.39 2.42 -12.27
N SER A 373 23.54 1.52 -11.31
CA SER A 373 24.21 0.24 -11.54
C SER A 373 23.37 -0.60 -12.49
N PRO A 374 23.93 -1.11 -13.60
CA PRO A 374 23.17 -1.88 -14.57
C PRO A 374 22.74 -3.23 -14.00
N HIS A 375 21.44 -3.46 -13.98
CA HIS A 375 20.84 -4.70 -13.52
C HIS A 375 20.23 -5.45 -14.70
N VAL A 376 20.37 -6.78 -14.68
CA VAL A 376 19.66 -7.67 -15.61
C VAL A 376 18.93 -8.73 -14.79
N VAL A 377 17.67 -8.98 -15.16
CA VAL A 377 16.87 -10.05 -14.59
C VAL A 377 16.70 -11.12 -15.66
N VAL A 378 17.14 -12.35 -15.37
CA VAL A 378 17.07 -13.50 -16.28
C VAL A 378 16.20 -14.58 -15.67
N HIS A 379 15.08 -14.93 -16.31
CA HIS A 379 14.35 -16.13 -15.93
C HIS A 379 14.91 -17.37 -16.66
N ALA A 380 15.50 -18.30 -15.91
CA ALA A 380 16.22 -19.47 -16.42
C ALA A 380 15.38 -20.74 -16.27
N TRP A 381 14.94 -21.28 -17.42
CA TRP A 381 14.18 -22.53 -17.54
C TRP A 381 14.83 -23.49 -18.56
N TYR A 382 15.19 -23.00 -19.74
CA TYR A 382 15.93 -23.76 -20.76
C TYR A 382 17.44 -23.49 -20.64
N LEU A 383 18.19 -24.51 -20.22
CA LEU A 383 19.60 -24.35 -19.83
C LEU A 383 20.53 -23.97 -21.00
N ASP A 384 20.31 -24.50 -22.20
CA ASP A 384 21.16 -24.16 -23.36
C ASP A 384 21.04 -22.66 -23.72
N ALA A 385 19.82 -22.13 -23.66
CA ALA A 385 19.54 -20.70 -23.86
C ALA A 385 20.12 -19.85 -22.72
N PHE A 386 20.15 -20.38 -21.49
CA PHE A 386 20.78 -19.70 -20.36
C PHE A 386 22.30 -19.58 -20.56
N ASP A 387 22.95 -20.65 -21.03
CA ASP A 387 24.39 -20.64 -21.33
C ASP A 387 24.73 -19.60 -22.42
N GLU A 388 23.84 -19.39 -23.41
CA GLU A 388 23.97 -18.30 -24.41
C GLU A 388 23.84 -16.91 -23.79
N ILE A 389 22.83 -16.67 -22.96
CA ILE A 389 22.63 -15.38 -22.26
C ILE A 389 23.83 -15.07 -21.35
N ALA A 390 24.30 -16.05 -20.57
CA ALA A 390 25.43 -15.89 -19.67
C ALA A 390 26.71 -15.49 -20.43
N ARG A 391 26.99 -16.14 -21.57
CA ARG A 391 28.11 -15.77 -22.45
C ARG A 391 27.99 -14.35 -22.99
N ALA A 392 26.79 -13.93 -23.41
CA ALA A 392 26.57 -12.56 -23.89
C ALA A 392 26.81 -11.52 -22.77
N LEU A 393 26.31 -11.78 -21.56
CA LEU A 393 26.54 -10.92 -20.39
C LEU A 393 28.02 -10.84 -20.00
N GLU A 394 28.75 -11.95 -20.04
CA GLU A 394 30.19 -11.97 -19.76
C GLU A 394 31.05 -11.30 -20.84
N ALA A 395 30.58 -11.31 -22.09
CA ALA A 395 31.24 -10.63 -23.20
C ALA A 395 30.98 -9.12 -23.21
N SER A 396 29.93 -8.66 -22.53
CA SER A 396 29.59 -7.25 -22.38
C SER A 396 30.63 -6.52 -21.53
N ALA A 397 30.90 -5.26 -21.87
CA ALA A 397 31.79 -4.39 -21.09
C ALA A 397 31.12 -3.82 -19.83
N ILE A 398 29.85 -4.16 -19.57
CA ILE A 398 29.08 -3.65 -18.45
C ILE A 398 29.30 -4.51 -17.20
N PRO A 399 29.55 -3.90 -16.02
CA PRO A 399 29.63 -4.61 -14.76
C PRO A 399 28.22 -4.95 -14.25
N TRP A 400 27.61 -5.99 -14.83
CA TRP A 400 26.25 -6.40 -14.51
C TRP A 400 26.08 -6.90 -13.08
N ARG A 401 24.99 -6.48 -12.44
CA ARG A 401 24.36 -7.23 -11.35
C ARG A 401 23.26 -8.11 -11.96
N VAL A 402 23.47 -9.42 -11.93
CA VAL A 402 22.60 -10.42 -12.57
C VAL A 402 21.68 -11.05 -11.53
N ILE A 403 20.37 -10.87 -11.66
CA ILE A 403 19.39 -11.59 -10.84
C ILE A 403 18.83 -12.71 -11.71
N VAL A 404 19.08 -13.95 -11.33
CA VAL A 404 18.52 -15.11 -12.01
C VAL A 404 17.34 -15.63 -11.21
N THR A 405 16.22 -15.84 -11.89
CA THR A 405 15.05 -16.53 -11.33
C THR A 405 14.92 -17.91 -11.96
N THR A 406 14.54 -18.92 -11.18
CA THR A 406 14.32 -20.28 -11.70
C THR A 406 13.32 -21.05 -10.84
N SER A 407 13.01 -22.29 -11.21
CA SER A 407 12.13 -23.19 -10.45
C SER A 407 12.92 -24.17 -9.56
N PRO A 408 12.31 -24.74 -8.50
CA PRO A 408 12.98 -25.68 -7.62
C PRO A 408 13.64 -26.87 -8.36
N GLU A 409 13.00 -27.37 -9.41
CA GLU A 409 13.49 -28.47 -10.24
C GLU A 409 14.72 -28.10 -11.11
N ARG A 410 14.99 -26.82 -11.31
CA ARG A 410 16.14 -26.32 -12.09
C ARG A 410 17.23 -25.69 -11.21
N GLU A 411 16.94 -25.41 -9.94
CA GLU A 411 17.82 -24.68 -9.03
C GLU A 411 19.26 -25.22 -9.02
N ALA A 412 19.43 -26.52 -8.79
CA ALA A 412 20.74 -27.13 -8.63
C ALA A 412 21.63 -26.90 -9.86
N VAL A 413 21.09 -27.11 -11.06
CA VAL A 413 21.83 -26.98 -12.31
C VAL A 413 22.09 -25.51 -12.66
N VAL A 414 21.11 -24.63 -12.46
CA VAL A 414 21.30 -23.18 -12.68
C VAL A 414 22.37 -22.62 -11.72
N ARG A 415 22.38 -23.07 -10.46
CA ARG A 415 23.38 -22.66 -9.47
C ARG A 415 24.79 -23.10 -9.86
N GLU A 416 24.95 -24.33 -10.35
CA GLU A 416 26.23 -24.84 -10.85
C GLU A 416 26.76 -23.99 -12.01
N ARG A 417 25.90 -23.65 -12.98
CA ARG A 417 26.24 -22.77 -14.11
C ARG A 417 26.67 -21.39 -13.64
N LEU A 418 25.94 -20.81 -12.70
CA LEU A 418 26.26 -19.50 -12.11
C LEU A 418 27.58 -19.50 -11.34
N GLN A 419 27.86 -20.55 -10.55
CA GLN A 419 29.14 -20.71 -9.85
C GLN A 419 30.33 -20.82 -10.78
N SER A 420 30.12 -21.35 -11.98
CA SER A 420 31.15 -21.46 -13.03
C SER A 420 31.33 -20.16 -13.83
N SER A 421 30.43 -19.19 -13.67
CA SER A 421 30.47 -17.90 -14.38
C SER A 421 31.30 -16.85 -13.64
N ARG A 422 31.72 -15.80 -14.36
CA ARG A 422 32.40 -14.61 -13.80
C ARG A 422 31.43 -13.49 -13.41
N LEU A 423 30.11 -13.74 -13.50
CA LEU A 423 29.08 -12.74 -13.28
C LEU A 423 28.89 -12.45 -11.79
N SER A 424 28.53 -11.21 -11.45
CA SER A 424 28.02 -10.90 -10.10
C SER A 424 26.54 -11.25 -10.05
N TRP A 425 26.19 -12.34 -9.37
CA TRP A 425 24.84 -12.90 -9.44
C TRP A 425 24.11 -13.01 -8.10
N GLU A 426 22.79 -13.12 -8.20
CA GLU A 426 21.84 -13.55 -7.17
C GLU A 426 20.91 -14.59 -7.81
N LEU A 427 20.54 -15.63 -7.07
CA LEU A 427 19.62 -16.67 -7.54
C LEU A 427 18.38 -16.68 -6.63
N GLU A 428 17.22 -16.46 -7.22
CA GLU A 428 15.91 -16.54 -6.55
C GLU A 428 15.10 -17.70 -7.15
N VAL A 429 14.48 -18.50 -6.29
CA VAL A 429 13.73 -19.69 -6.69
C VAL A 429 12.25 -19.49 -6.40
N PHE A 430 11.43 -19.70 -7.42
CA PHE A 430 9.97 -19.54 -7.36
C PHE A 430 9.29 -20.79 -7.88
N GLU A 431 8.09 -21.08 -7.38
CA GLU A 431 7.23 -22.11 -7.99
C GLU A 431 7.05 -21.83 -9.49
N ASN A 432 6.95 -22.89 -10.30
CA ASN A 432 6.76 -22.79 -11.73
C ASN A 432 5.34 -22.31 -12.07
N ARG A 433 5.11 -21.01 -11.91
CA ARG A 433 3.80 -20.36 -11.98
C ARG A 433 3.94 -18.94 -12.48
N GLY A 434 3.15 -18.58 -13.49
CA GLY A 434 3.23 -17.27 -14.15
C GLY A 434 4.49 -17.08 -15.01
N ARG A 435 5.18 -18.18 -15.36
CA ARG A 435 6.35 -18.25 -16.26
C ARG A 435 7.44 -17.23 -15.90
N ASP A 436 7.94 -16.49 -16.87
CA ASP A 436 8.92 -15.42 -16.68
C ASP A 436 8.31 -14.13 -16.11
N ILE A 437 6.99 -13.98 -16.11
CA ILE A 437 6.29 -12.75 -15.75
C ILE A 437 6.20 -12.57 -14.24
N LEU A 438 5.61 -13.53 -13.53
CA LEU A 438 5.40 -13.41 -12.08
C LEU A 438 6.74 -13.33 -11.30
N PRO A 439 7.75 -14.18 -11.56
CA PRO A 439 9.08 -14.05 -10.97
C PRO A 439 9.71 -12.69 -11.28
N PHE A 440 9.59 -12.20 -12.51
CA PHE A 440 10.11 -10.87 -12.86
C PHE A 440 9.42 -9.76 -12.07
N LEU A 441 8.09 -9.77 -11.93
CA LEU A 441 7.38 -8.74 -11.16
C LEU A 441 7.78 -8.77 -9.68
N ARG A 442 8.01 -9.95 -9.08
CA ARG A 442 8.53 -10.08 -7.70
C ARG A 442 9.92 -9.46 -7.55
N VAL A 443 10.84 -9.75 -8.48
CA VAL A 443 12.19 -9.17 -8.48
C VAL A 443 12.14 -7.67 -8.74
N ALA A 444 11.35 -7.22 -9.72
CA ALA A 444 11.17 -5.81 -10.08
C ALA A 444 10.65 -4.98 -8.89
N ASP A 445 9.72 -5.52 -8.11
CA ASP A 445 9.22 -4.89 -6.89
C ASP A 445 10.34 -4.64 -5.87
N ARG A 446 11.13 -5.68 -5.56
CA ARG A 446 12.28 -5.62 -4.66
C ARG A 446 13.35 -4.63 -5.15
N LEU A 447 13.69 -4.70 -6.44
CA LEU A 447 14.71 -3.83 -7.05
C LEU A 447 14.28 -2.37 -7.07
N LEU A 448 13.00 -2.10 -7.34
CA LEU A 448 12.45 -0.74 -7.26
C LEU A 448 12.59 -0.16 -5.86
N ASP A 449 12.41 -0.98 -4.82
CA ASP A 449 12.61 -0.57 -3.42
C ASP A 449 14.07 -0.39 -3.01
N ALA A 450 14.98 -1.14 -3.63
CA ALA A 450 16.41 -0.92 -3.51
C ALA A 450 16.90 0.32 -4.29
N GLY A 451 16.01 1.04 -4.97
CA GLY A 451 16.34 2.24 -5.75
C GLY A 451 16.94 1.95 -7.12
N VAL A 452 16.81 0.73 -7.65
CA VAL A 452 17.20 0.40 -9.03
C VAL A 452 16.23 1.10 -9.99
N GLU A 453 16.80 1.82 -10.96
CA GLU A 453 16.01 2.65 -11.86
C GLU A 453 15.63 1.91 -13.14
N VAL A 454 16.58 1.19 -13.73
CA VAL A 454 16.45 0.55 -15.05
C VAL A 454 16.99 -0.88 -14.98
N VAL A 455 16.28 -1.81 -15.61
CA VAL A 455 16.66 -3.21 -15.74
C VAL A 455 16.55 -3.68 -17.18
N LEU A 456 17.44 -4.57 -17.59
CA LEU A 456 17.24 -5.43 -18.76
C LEU A 456 16.50 -6.70 -18.29
N LYS A 457 15.34 -7.00 -18.89
CA LYS A 457 14.61 -8.25 -18.64
C LYS A 457 14.89 -9.23 -19.77
N LEU A 458 15.37 -10.41 -19.43
CA LEU A 458 15.60 -11.55 -20.33
C LEU A 458 14.94 -12.80 -19.76
N HIS A 459 14.69 -13.79 -20.61
CA HIS A 459 14.35 -15.13 -20.16
C HIS A 459 14.79 -16.17 -21.18
N THR A 460 14.85 -17.41 -20.75
CA THR A 460 15.13 -18.51 -21.66
C THR A 460 13.86 -18.88 -22.40
N LYS A 461 13.82 -18.63 -23.71
CA LYS A 461 12.69 -19.00 -24.57
C LYS A 461 13.08 -20.15 -25.49
N ARG A 462 12.22 -21.16 -25.59
CA ARG A 462 12.31 -22.23 -26.58
C ARG A 462 10.95 -22.46 -27.19
N SER A 463 10.82 -22.29 -28.51
CA SER A 463 9.65 -22.74 -29.24
C SER A 463 9.79 -24.24 -29.51
N THR A 464 9.38 -25.09 -28.57
CA THR A 464 9.44 -26.55 -28.74
C THR A 464 8.60 -27.09 -29.89
N HIS A 465 7.68 -26.28 -30.42
CA HIS A 465 6.77 -26.61 -31.53
C HIS A 465 7.19 -25.98 -32.88
N ARG A 466 8.34 -25.30 -32.98
CA ARG A 466 8.80 -24.64 -34.22
C ARG A 466 10.30 -24.80 -34.43
N GLU A 467 10.74 -24.93 -35.69
CA GLU A 467 12.17 -25.03 -36.05
C GLU A 467 12.94 -23.70 -35.90
N ASP A 468 12.24 -22.55 -35.80
CA ASP A 468 12.80 -21.19 -35.77
C ASP A 468 12.96 -20.59 -34.35
N GLY A 469 12.70 -21.36 -33.29
CA GLY A 469 12.73 -20.84 -31.91
C GLY A 469 14.10 -20.31 -31.45
N ARG A 470 15.19 -20.88 -31.98
CA ARG A 470 16.56 -20.42 -31.72
C ARG A 470 16.86 -19.10 -32.41
N LEU A 471 16.41 -18.94 -33.67
CA LEU A 471 16.56 -17.70 -34.43
C LEU A 471 15.85 -16.54 -33.71
N TRP A 472 14.68 -16.78 -33.11
CA TRP A 472 13.96 -15.77 -32.34
C TRP A 472 14.74 -15.30 -31.10
N LEU A 473 15.36 -16.22 -30.36
CA LEU A 473 16.20 -15.87 -29.21
C LEU A 473 17.43 -15.06 -29.65
N GLU A 474 18.10 -15.49 -30.72
CA GLU A 474 19.27 -14.79 -31.28
C GLU A 474 18.91 -13.35 -31.74
N GLU A 475 17.78 -13.16 -32.41
CA GLU A 475 17.28 -11.82 -32.81
C GLU A 475 17.01 -10.91 -31.60
N LEU A 476 16.28 -11.41 -30.59
CA LEU A 476 15.99 -10.64 -29.37
C LEU A 476 17.26 -10.24 -28.61
N LEU A 477 18.19 -11.19 -28.44
CA LEU A 477 19.45 -10.94 -27.74
C LEU A 477 20.34 -9.98 -28.52
N SER A 478 20.48 -10.15 -29.83
CA SER A 478 21.29 -9.24 -30.65
C SER A 478 20.79 -7.79 -30.60
N SER A 479 19.47 -7.58 -30.52
CA SER A 479 18.88 -6.25 -30.41
C SER A 479 19.08 -5.62 -29.02
N LEU A 480 18.97 -6.41 -27.93
CA LEU A 480 18.96 -5.88 -26.56
C LEU A 480 20.32 -5.91 -25.85
N LEU A 481 21.17 -6.86 -26.21
CA LEU A 481 22.42 -7.25 -25.56
C LEU A 481 23.44 -7.72 -26.62
N ASP A 482 24.02 -6.75 -27.32
CA ASP A 482 25.16 -6.91 -28.23
C ASP A 482 26.10 -5.73 -28.01
N ARG A 483 27.41 -5.87 -28.22
CA ARG A 483 28.50 -5.02 -27.67
C ARG A 483 28.27 -3.50 -27.58
N ASN A 484 27.40 -2.91 -28.41
CA ASN A 484 26.99 -1.51 -28.36
C ASN A 484 25.56 -1.25 -27.85
N SER A 485 24.62 -2.17 -28.06
CA SER A 485 23.19 -2.05 -27.73
C SER A 485 22.96 -1.70 -26.26
N GLU A 486 23.57 -2.43 -25.32
CA GLU A 486 23.39 -2.15 -23.89
C GLU A 486 23.91 -0.77 -23.47
N ARG A 487 25.00 -0.29 -24.09
CA ARG A 487 25.56 1.04 -23.81
C ARG A 487 24.65 2.14 -24.35
N ILE A 488 24.09 1.94 -25.54
CA ILE A 488 23.12 2.87 -26.14
C ILE A 488 21.87 2.92 -25.25
N ALA A 489 21.31 1.77 -24.86
CA ALA A 489 20.13 1.70 -24.01
C ALA A 489 20.32 2.49 -22.70
N LEU A 490 21.39 2.20 -21.95
CA LEU A 490 21.69 2.91 -20.70
C LEU A 490 21.92 4.41 -20.90
N ALA A 491 22.66 4.80 -21.94
CA ALA A 491 22.87 6.21 -22.25
C ALA A 491 21.55 6.93 -22.57
N ARG A 492 20.62 6.26 -23.27
CA ARG A 492 19.30 6.83 -23.57
C ARG A 492 18.41 6.94 -22.34
N PHE A 493 18.35 5.94 -21.47
CA PHE A 493 17.62 6.07 -20.21
C PHE A 493 18.17 7.18 -19.30
N ALA A 494 19.49 7.43 -19.35
CA ALA A 494 20.10 8.54 -18.62
C ALA A 494 19.76 9.92 -19.24
N GLN A 495 19.63 10.02 -20.56
CA GLN A 495 19.33 11.25 -21.29
C GLN A 495 17.83 11.58 -21.33
N GLU A 496 16.96 10.57 -21.31
CA GLU A 496 15.51 10.70 -21.45
C GLU A 496 14.80 10.18 -20.19
N PRO A 497 14.51 11.06 -19.20
CA PRO A 497 13.84 10.66 -17.95
C PRO A 497 12.47 10.01 -18.15
N ARG A 498 11.78 10.36 -19.25
CA ARG A 498 10.46 9.80 -19.62
C ARG A 498 10.54 8.53 -20.47
N LEU A 499 11.73 8.09 -20.88
CA LEU A 499 11.87 6.79 -21.53
C LEU A 499 11.59 5.70 -20.50
N GLY A 500 10.52 4.94 -20.73
CA GLY A 500 10.04 3.90 -19.83
C GLY A 500 10.38 2.50 -20.29
N LEU A 501 10.38 2.24 -21.60
CA LEU A 501 10.65 0.92 -22.18
C LEU A 501 11.42 1.02 -23.50
N LEU A 502 12.41 0.14 -23.69
CA LEU A 502 13.02 -0.13 -24.99
C LEU A 502 12.73 -1.57 -25.41
N ALA A 503 12.02 -1.70 -26.52
CA ALA A 503 11.68 -2.96 -27.13
C ALA A 503 12.75 -3.38 -28.15
N PRO A 504 12.96 -4.69 -28.36
CA PRO A 504 13.76 -5.19 -29.47
C PRO A 504 13.11 -4.86 -30.82
N ASP A 505 13.94 -4.77 -31.85
CA ASP A 505 13.52 -4.29 -33.18
C ASP A 505 12.57 -5.25 -33.88
N GLY A 506 11.47 -4.73 -34.39
CA GLY A 506 10.43 -5.55 -35.03
C GLY A 506 9.55 -6.37 -34.07
N HIS A 507 9.75 -6.25 -32.74
CA HIS A 507 9.01 -7.03 -31.73
C HIS A 507 7.93 -6.25 -30.99
N LEU A 508 7.73 -4.97 -31.30
CA LEU A 508 6.64 -4.17 -30.73
C LEU A 508 5.37 -4.34 -31.59
N LEU A 509 4.45 -5.20 -31.14
CA LEU A 509 3.26 -5.61 -31.89
C LEU A 509 1.99 -4.99 -31.31
N ARG A 510 0.97 -4.76 -32.13
CA ARG A 510 -0.33 -4.28 -31.64
C ARG A 510 -1.05 -5.39 -30.87
N VAL A 511 -1.60 -5.08 -29.70
CA VAL A 511 -2.33 -6.05 -28.89
C VAL A 511 -3.57 -6.56 -29.63
N ALA A 512 -4.28 -5.67 -30.34
CA ALA A 512 -5.49 -6.02 -31.09
C ALA A 512 -5.28 -7.07 -32.20
N ASP A 513 -4.07 -7.19 -32.75
CA ASP A 513 -3.76 -8.14 -33.83
C ASP A 513 -3.37 -9.53 -33.29
N TYR A 514 -3.04 -9.63 -32.00
CA TYR A 514 -2.50 -10.83 -31.34
C TYR A 514 -3.16 -11.06 -29.99
N ILE A 515 -4.46 -10.76 -29.88
CA ILE A 515 -5.19 -10.86 -28.61
C ILE A 515 -5.31 -12.31 -28.15
N GLY A 516 -5.57 -13.23 -29.09
CA GLY A 516 -5.83 -14.64 -28.80
C GLY A 516 -6.96 -14.80 -27.77
N ALA A 517 -6.79 -15.71 -26.81
CA ALA A 517 -7.81 -16.00 -25.80
C ALA A 517 -7.75 -15.07 -24.55
N ASN A 518 -7.12 -13.89 -24.63
CA ASN A 518 -6.76 -13.09 -23.45
C ASN A 518 -7.72 -11.94 -23.09
N THR A 519 -8.83 -11.73 -23.82
CA THR A 519 -9.72 -10.57 -23.59
C THR A 519 -10.18 -10.44 -22.14
N GLU A 520 -10.69 -11.52 -21.56
CA GLU A 520 -11.20 -11.51 -20.17
C GLU A 520 -10.06 -11.28 -19.16
N ALA A 521 -8.92 -11.95 -19.36
CA ALA A 521 -7.75 -11.77 -18.50
C ALA A 521 -7.17 -10.34 -18.60
N LEU A 522 -7.22 -9.70 -19.78
CA LEU A 522 -6.81 -8.30 -19.96
C LEU A 522 -7.75 -7.33 -19.23
N ASP A 523 -9.06 -7.55 -19.33
CA ASP A 523 -10.05 -6.74 -18.61
C ASP A 523 -9.92 -6.93 -17.09
N PHE A 524 -9.65 -8.16 -16.61
CA PHE A 524 -9.31 -8.42 -15.21
C PHE A 524 -8.04 -7.68 -14.76
N VAL A 525 -6.97 -7.70 -15.57
CA VAL A 525 -5.73 -6.96 -15.27
C VAL A 525 -5.99 -5.45 -15.18
N CYS A 526 -6.80 -4.92 -16.10
CA CYS A 526 -7.23 -3.52 -16.05
C CYS A 526 -7.97 -3.18 -14.75
N ALA A 527 -8.94 -4.00 -14.35
CA ALA A 527 -9.66 -3.83 -13.10
C ALA A 527 -8.72 -3.85 -11.88
N ARG A 528 -7.75 -4.78 -11.83
CA ARG A 528 -6.80 -4.91 -10.71
C ARG A 528 -5.83 -3.74 -10.61
N THR A 529 -5.35 -3.23 -11.75
CA THR A 529 -4.36 -2.13 -11.83
C THR A 529 -4.98 -0.72 -11.87
N GLY A 530 -6.31 -0.63 -12.05
CA GLY A 530 -7.02 0.64 -12.24
C GLY A 530 -6.69 1.32 -13.58
N VAL A 531 -6.25 0.54 -14.57
CA VAL A 531 -5.93 1.03 -15.93
C VAL A 531 -7.17 0.90 -16.81
N PRO A 532 -7.61 1.96 -17.53
CA PRO A 532 -8.78 1.87 -18.40
C PRO A 532 -8.62 0.81 -19.50
N SER A 533 -9.61 -0.07 -19.67
CA SER A 533 -9.58 -1.18 -20.64
C SER A 533 -9.45 -0.72 -22.10
N MET A 534 -9.88 0.49 -22.42
CA MET A 534 -9.69 1.10 -23.74
C MET A 534 -8.21 1.24 -24.16
N LEU A 535 -7.30 1.35 -23.18
CA LEU A 535 -5.87 1.58 -23.46
C LEU A 535 -5.18 0.34 -24.02
N TRP A 536 -5.50 -0.86 -23.52
CA TRP A 536 -4.89 -2.08 -24.06
C TRP A 536 -5.40 -2.38 -25.47
N ARG A 537 -6.67 -2.05 -25.77
CA ARG A 537 -7.27 -2.26 -27.10
C ARG A 537 -6.56 -1.48 -28.21
N GLN A 538 -5.96 -0.34 -27.86
CA GLN A 538 -5.18 0.51 -28.77
C GLN A 538 -3.67 0.35 -28.55
N GLY A 539 -3.29 -0.48 -27.59
CA GLY A 539 -1.91 -0.64 -27.14
C GLY A 539 -1.08 -1.52 -28.06
N SER A 540 0.21 -1.51 -27.78
CA SER A 540 1.18 -2.47 -28.30
C SER A 540 1.88 -3.18 -27.15
N PHE A 541 2.53 -4.30 -27.43
CA PHE A 541 3.28 -5.08 -26.46
C PHE A 541 4.57 -5.63 -27.08
N VAL A 542 5.50 -6.01 -26.21
CA VAL A 542 6.78 -6.58 -26.62
C VAL A 542 6.63 -8.09 -26.76
N SER A 543 6.51 -8.57 -28.00
CA SER A 543 6.40 -10.00 -28.26
C SER A 543 7.68 -10.72 -27.87
N GLY A 544 7.56 -11.67 -26.94
CA GLY A 544 8.70 -12.41 -26.43
C GLY A 544 9.16 -11.95 -25.06
N SER A 545 8.55 -10.91 -24.46
CA SER A 545 8.76 -10.54 -23.05
C SER A 545 10.23 -10.30 -22.67
N MET A 546 11.04 -9.78 -23.59
CA MET A 546 12.42 -9.34 -23.35
C MET A 546 12.54 -7.87 -23.76
N PHE A 547 13.02 -7.03 -22.86
CA PHE A 547 13.06 -5.58 -23.06
C PHE A 547 13.90 -4.90 -21.98
N TRP A 548 14.32 -3.67 -22.24
CA TRP A 548 14.77 -2.77 -21.17
C TRP A 548 13.58 -1.99 -20.60
N VAL A 549 13.55 -1.80 -19.29
CA VAL A 549 12.47 -1.06 -18.63
C VAL A 549 12.95 -0.25 -17.45
N ARG A 550 12.36 0.93 -17.28
CA ARG A 550 12.43 1.73 -16.08
C ARG A 550 11.43 1.20 -15.06
N LEU A 551 11.89 0.72 -13.91
CA LEU A 551 11.03 0.04 -12.94
C LEU A 551 9.86 0.91 -12.44
N LYS A 552 10.06 2.21 -12.28
CA LYS A 552 8.98 3.15 -11.92
C LYS A 552 7.82 3.17 -12.91
N ALA A 553 8.06 2.85 -14.18
CA ALA A 553 7.02 2.78 -15.21
C ALA A 553 6.12 1.54 -15.05
N LEU A 554 6.55 0.54 -14.27
CA LEU A 554 5.78 -0.68 -13.99
C LEU A 554 4.94 -0.60 -12.71
N ARG A 555 4.92 0.55 -12.03
CA ARG A 555 4.13 0.73 -10.80
C ARG A 555 2.67 0.29 -10.89
N PRO A 556 1.92 0.54 -11.98
CA PRO A 556 0.54 0.04 -12.08
C PRO A 556 0.42 -1.48 -11.84
N ALA A 557 1.42 -2.26 -12.27
CA ALA A 557 1.47 -3.69 -12.03
C ALA A 557 2.05 -4.05 -10.65
N LEU A 558 3.15 -3.41 -10.24
CA LEU A 558 3.82 -3.74 -8.98
C LEU A 558 2.94 -3.40 -7.76
N ASP A 559 2.22 -2.28 -7.82
CA ASP A 559 1.37 -1.80 -6.73
C ASP A 559 0.00 -2.51 -6.67
N ALA A 560 -0.30 -3.42 -7.61
CA ALA A 560 -1.56 -4.18 -7.64
C ALA A 560 -1.55 -5.44 -6.74
N LEU A 561 -0.42 -5.76 -6.09
CA LEU A 561 -0.30 -6.77 -5.03
C LEU A 561 -0.73 -8.20 -5.44
N TRP A 562 -0.25 -8.67 -6.59
CA TRP A 562 -0.56 -9.99 -7.14
C TRP A 562 -0.11 -11.14 -6.24
N THR A 563 -0.89 -12.21 -6.20
CA THR A 563 -0.56 -13.48 -5.54
C THR A 563 -0.28 -14.55 -6.59
N ALA A 564 0.45 -15.60 -6.21
CA ALA A 564 0.68 -16.71 -7.14
C ALA A 564 -0.62 -17.46 -7.47
N ASP A 565 -1.57 -17.50 -6.53
CA ASP A 565 -2.83 -18.23 -6.69
C ASP A 565 -3.77 -17.61 -7.73
N GLU A 566 -3.54 -16.36 -8.13
CA GLU A 566 -4.24 -15.71 -9.26
C GLU A 566 -3.73 -16.20 -10.63
N PHE A 567 -2.59 -16.91 -10.68
CA PHE A 567 -2.03 -17.46 -11.92
C PHE A 567 -2.33 -18.96 -12.06
N GLU A 568 -2.56 -19.37 -13.29
CA GLU A 568 -2.84 -20.75 -13.67
C GLU A 568 -1.67 -21.68 -13.32
N GLN A 569 -1.96 -22.95 -13.04
CA GLN A 569 -0.93 -23.98 -12.94
C GLN A 569 -0.34 -24.26 -14.33
N GLU A 570 0.98 -24.42 -14.42
CA GLU A 570 1.65 -24.66 -15.71
C GLU A 570 1.45 -26.11 -16.19
N HIS A 571 0.62 -26.27 -17.22
CA HIS A 571 0.31 -27.53 -17.90
C HIS A 571 0.68 -27.49 -19.40
N GLY A 572 1.58 -26.58 -19.79
CA GLY A 572 1.99 -26.41 -21.19
C GLY A 572 1.03 -25.60 -22.05
N GLN A 573 0.21 -24.74 -21.43
CA GLN A 573 -0.69 -23.83 -22.14
C GLN A 573 0.10 -22.96 -23.13
N ILE A 574 -0.49 -22.71 -24.30
CA ILE A 574 0.16 -21.94 -25.37
C ILE A 574 -0.30 -20.48 -25.46
N ASP A 575 -1.45 -20.15 -24.85
CA ASP A 575 -2.03 -18.80 -24.77
C ASP A 575 -3.15 -18.76 -23.70
N GLY A 576 -3.72 -17.58 -23.42
CA GLY A 576 -4.95 -17.44 -22.63
C GLY A 576 -4.76 -17.53 -21.11
N THR A 577 -3.54 -17.32 -20.61
CA THR A 577 -3.25 -17.32 -19.17
C THR A 577 -3.03 -15.89 -18.68
N LEU A 578 -3.10 -15.66 -17.36
CA LEU A 578 -2.85 -14.35 -16.77
C LEU A 578 -1.44 -13.83 -17.13
N ALA A 579 -0.44 -14.71 -17.21
CA ALA A 579 0.91 -14.34 -17.66
C ALA A 579 0.92 -13.77 -19.10
N HIS A 580 0.17 -14.40 -20.01
CA HIS A 580 0.04 -13.94 -21.40
C HIS A 580 -0.70 -12.59 -21.51
N ALA A 581 -1.71 -12.36 -20.64
CA ALA A 581 -2.38 -11.06 -20.55
C ALA A 581 -1.45 -9.98 -20.00
N MET A 582 -0.67 -10.28 -18.95
CA MET A 582 0.29 -9.35 -18.37
C MET A 582 1.44 -8.99 -19.32
N GLU A 583 1.97 -9.94 -20.10
CA GLU A 583 2.95 -9.65 -21.17
C GLU A 583 2.41 -8.56 -22.12
N ARG A 584 1.14 -8.68 -22.50
CA ARG A 584 0.46 -7.72 -23.38
C ARG A 584 0.21 -6.36 -22.74
N MET A 585 0.18 -6.30 -21.41
CA MET A 585 -0.09 -5.07 -20.65
C MET A 585 1.15 -4.26 -20.29
N VAL A 586 2.36 -4.83 -20.38
CA VAL A 586 3.61 -4.17 -19.94
C VAL A 586 3.73 -2.75 -20.49
N ASN A 587 3.60 -2.59 -21.80
CA ASN A 587 3.75 -1.28 -22.44
C ASN A 587 2.55 -0.36 -22.19
N THR A 588 1.34 -0.90 -22.02
CA THR A 588 0.18 -0.12 -21.57
C THR A 588 0.40 0.45 -20.17
N TRP A 589 0.99 -0.31 -19.24
CA TRP A 589 1.36 0.20 -17.92
C TRP A 589 2.40 1.32 -18.00
N VAL A 590 3.42 1.16 -18.84
CA VAL A 590 4.46 2.17 -19.07
C VAL A 590 3.84 3.48 -19.56
N GLN A 591 2.96 3.42 -20.55
CA GLN A 591 2.28 4.59 -21.11
C GLN A 591 1.31 5.23 -20.10
N TYR A 592 0.53 4.42 -19.39
CA TYR A 592 -0.39 4.89 -18.35
C TYR A 592 0.34 5.61 -17.21
N ALA A 593 1.54 5.14 -16.84
CA ALA A 593 2.40 5.78 -15.86
C ALA A 593 3.08 7.08 -16.36
N GLY A 594 2.78 7.53 -17.59
CA GLY A 594 3.27 8.78 -18.17
C GLY A 594 4.63 8.69 -18.86
N TYR A 595 5.13 7.48 -19.13
CA TYR A 595 6.38 7.23 -19.83
C TYR A 595 6.16 6.89 -21.30
N HIS A 596 7.18 7.06 -22.13
CA HIS A 596 7.16 6.67 -23.54
C HIS A 596 8.00 5.42 -23.81
N THR A 597 7.71 4.79 -24.93
CA THR A 597 8.34 3.55 -25.40
C THR A 597 9.01 3.78 -26.74
N ARG A 598 10.15 3.13 -26.98
CA ARG A 598 10.85 3.12 -28.26
C ARG A 598 11.34 1.72 -28.61
N SER A 599 11.69 1.51 -29.87
CA SER A 599 12.50 0.35 -30.31
C SER A 599 14.00 0.67 -30.25
N MET A 600 14.85 -0.36 -30.26
CA MET A 600 16.31 -0.19 -30.32
C MET A 600 16.79 0.44 -31.65
N GLY A 601 16.06 0.21 -32.73
CA GLY A 601 16.35 0.59 -34.11
C GLY A 601 16.07 2.06 -34.35
N GLU A 602 15.03 2.59 -33.69
CA GLU A 602 14.80 4.03 -33.59
C GLU A 602 16.00 4.77 -32.96
N LEU A 603 16.75 4.12 -32.07
CA LEU A 603 17.91 4.72 -31.40
C LEU A 603 19.20 4.62 -32.21
N SER A 604 19.32 3.61 -33.08
CA SER A 604 20.47 3.40 -33.97
C SER A 604 20.33 4.13 -35.31
N GLY A 605 19.18 4.75 -35.59
CA GLY A 605 18.92 5.48 -36.84
C GLY A 605 18.54 4.58 -38.02
N SER A 606 18.28 3.30 -37.76
CA SER A 606 17.68 2.39 -38.74
C SER A 606 16.22 2.80 -38.99
N PRO A 607 15.74 2.78 -40.25
CA PRO A 607 14.33 3.01 -40.51
C PRO A 607 13.50 1.98 -39.73
N PRO A 608 12.35 2.37 -39.14
CA PRO A 608 11.50 1.42 -38.43
C PRO A 608 11.08 0.36 -39.44
N GLU A 609 11.57 -0.87 -39.27
CA GLU A 609 11.02 -2.02 -39.96
C GLU A 609 9.59 -2.20 -39.44
N ARG A 610 8.64 -1.56 -40.11
CA ARG A 610 7.25 -1.97 -40.03
C ARG A 610 7.24 -3.38 -40.59
N PRO A 611 6.77 -4.40 -39.85
CA PRO A 611 6.63 -5.73 -40.42
C PRO A 611 5.67 -5.62 -41.61
N SER A 612 6.22 -5.59 -42.82
CA SER A 612 5.51 -5.63 -44.09
C SER A 612 5.18 -7.10 -44.39
N GLY A 613 4.37 -7.72 -43.53
CA GLY A 613 4.02 -9.12 -43.61
C GLY A 613 3.40 -9.65 -42.31
N ASP A 614 3.04 -10.93 -42.32
CA ASP A 614 2.70 -11.66 -41.08
C ASP A 614 3.92 -11.74 -40.18
N TYR A 615 3.73 -11.48 -38.87
CA TYR A 615 4.81 -11.59 -37.90
C TYR A 615 5.34 -13.02 -37.88
N ARG A 616 6.65 -13.19 -38.09
CA ARG A 616 7.27 -14.50 -38.30
C ARG A 616 6.94 -15.49 -37.18
N TYR A 617 6.86 -15.02 -35.94
CA TYR A 617 6.82 -15.88 -34.75
C TYR A 617 5.42 -16.11 -34.16
N ALA A 618 4.40 -15.38 -34.60
CA ALA A 618 3.02 -15.58 -34.13
C ALA A 618 2.01 -15.36 -35.26
N LYS A 619 0.95 -16.17 -35.26
CA LYS A 619 -0.18 -15.94 -36.16
C LYS A 619 -1.08 -14.86 -35.57
N ARG A 620 -1.63 -14.01 -36.43
CA ARG A 620 -2.73 -13.11 -36.03
C ARG A 620 -3.90 -13.95 -35.56
N GLY A 621 -4.52 -13.55 -34.46
CA GLY A 621 -5.52 -14.34 -33.74
C GLY A 621 -6.59 -13.47 -33.13
#